data_AF-A0A970HUB1-F1
#
_entry.id   AF-A0A970HUB1-F1
#
_cell.length_a   1.000
_cell.length_b   1.000
_cell.length_c   1.000
_cell.angle_alpha   90.00
_cell.angle_beta   90.00
_cell.angle_gamma   90.00
#
_symmetry.space_group_name_H-M   'P 1'
#
loop_
_entity.id
_entity.type
_entity.pdbx_description
1 polymer ?
#
loop_
_entity_poly.entity_id
_entity_poly.type
_entity_poly.pdbx_seq_one_letter_code
_entity_poly.pdbx_strand_id
1 'polypeptide(L)' 'IGTPVGQRVAVRIEARGNQFKVFYNGELVIEAEDPDGVYPMGRIGLRADHDSIKVYSVTVTELE' A
#
# COMPACT_ATOMS: atom_id res chain seq x y z
N ILE A 1 3.99 -9.71 -10.64
CA ILE A 1 4.81 -8.49 -10.46
C ILE A 1 6.24 -8.96 -10.22
N GLY A 2 7.18 -8.64 -11.12
CA GLY A 2 8.50 -9.28 -11.20
C GLY A 2 9.66 -8.29 -11.20
N THR A 3 9.73 -7.43 -10.17
CA THR A 3 10.85 -6.49 -10.06
C THR A 3 12.08 -7.19 -9.47
N PRO A 4 13.25 -7.07 -10.12
CA PRO A 4 14.50 -7.60 -9.60
C PRO A 4 14.87 -7.09 -8.21
N VAL A 5 15.54 -7.92 -7.43
CA VAL A 5 16.11 -7.54 -6.14
C VAL A 5 17.07 -6.36 -6.30
N GLY A 6 16.95 -5.37 -5.42
CA GLY A 6 17.79 -4.17 -5.42
C GLY A 6 17.25 -3.00 -6.25
N GLN A 7 16.24 -3.23 -7.10
CA GLN A 7 15.56 -2.15 -7.81
C GLN A 7 14.53 -1.46 -6.89
N ARG A 8 14.54 -0.12 -6.86
CA ARG A 8 13.55 0.67 -6.12
C ARG A 8 12.21 0.65 -6.84
N VAL A 9 11.15 0.60 -6.05
CA VAL A 9 9.75 0.61 -6.51
C VAL A 9 8.98 1.65 -5.73
N ALA A 10 7.97 2.24 -6.37
CA ALA A 10 7.03 3.14 -5.71
C ALA A 10 5.73 2.39 -5.42
N VAL A 11 5.33 2.34 -4.16
CA VAL A 11 4.03 1.80 -3.73
C VAL A 11 3.22 2.94 -3.17
N ARG A 12 1.97 3.06 -3.64
CA ARG A 12 1.01 4.03 -3.12
C ARG A 12 -0.28 3.32 -2.79
N ILE A 13 -0.84 3.60 -1.63
CA ILE A 13 -2.12 3.05 -1.18
C ILE A 13 -3.05 4.24 -0.97
N GLU A 14 -4.23 4.18 -1.57
CA GLU A 14 -5.33 5.08 -1.27
C GLU A 14 -6.40 4.30 -0.51
N ALA A 15 -6.82 4.83 0.64
CA ALA A 15 -7.91 4.30 1.43
C ALA A 15 -8.96 5.41 1.62
N ARG A 16 -10.18 5.16 1.14
CA ARG A 16 -11.32 6.09 1.23
C ARG A 16 -12.51 5.33 1.83
N GLY A 17 -12.71 5.48 3.14
CA GLY A 17 -13.69 4.67 3.86
C GLY A 17 -13.37 3.18 3.74
N ASN A 18 -14.29 2.40 3.17
CA ASN A 18 -14.13 0.96 2.95
C ASN A 18 -13.51 0.60 1.59
N GLN A 19 -13.12 1.59 0.78
CA GLN A 19 -12.54 1.37 -0.55
C GLN A 19 -11.02 1.54 -0.51
N PHE A 20 -10.33 0.62 -1.17
CA PHE A 20 -8.87 0.57 -1.20
C PHE A 20 -8.35 0.45 -2.63
N LYS A 21 -7.33 1.25 -2.96
CA LYS A 21 -6.58 1.15 -4.22
C LYS A 21 -5.10 1.03 -3.93
N VAL A 22 -4.43 0.09 -4.59
CA VAL A 22 -2.98 -0.08 -4.50
C VAL A 22 -2.37 0.16 -5.86
N PHE A 23 -1.38 1.03 -5.89
CA PHE A 23 -0.61 1.36 -7.07
C PHE A 23 0.83 0.87 -6.93
N TYR A 24 1.34 0.26 -7.98
CA TYR A 24 2.72 -0.20 -8.10
C TYR A 24 3.39 0.50 -9.27
N ASN A 25 4.44 1.30 -9.00
CA ASN A 25 5.10 2.17 -9.97
C ASN A 25 4.10 3.06 -10.76
N GLY A 26 3.04 3.50 -10.09
CA GLY A 26 1.99 4.36 -10.67
C GLY A 26 0.84 3.61 -11.34
N GLU A 27 0.98 2.32 -11.61
CA GLU A 27 -0.08 1.49 -12.19
C GLU A 27 -1.02 0.96 -11.10
N LEU A 28 -2.33 1.04 -11.31
CA LEU A 28 -3.32 0.43 -10.41
C LEU A 28 -3.23 -1.10 -10.52
N VAL A 29 -2.90 -1.78 -9.42
CA VAL A 29 -2.75 -3.24 -9.37
C VAL A 29 -3.80 -3.93 -8.50
N ILE A 30 -4.41 -3.20 -7.57
CA ILE A 30 -5.50 -3.72 -6.72
C ILE A 30 -6.56 -2.64 -6.56
N GLU A 31 -7.82 -3.05 -6.70
CA GLU A 31 -9.01 -2.32 -6.29
C GLU A 31 -9.85 -3.28 -5.42
N ALA A 32 -10.17 -2.87 -4.20
CA ALA A 32 -10.84 -3.71 -3.21
C ALA A 32 -11.82 -2.90 -2.36
N GLU A 33 -12.83 -3.58 -1.83
CA GLU A 33 -13.83 -3.03 -0.92
C GLU A 33 -13.99 -3.94 0.30
N ASP A 34 -14.15 -3.35 1.48
CA ASP A 34 -14.61 -4.02 2.70
C ASP A 34 -16.14 -3.81 2.82
N PRO A 35 -16.97 -4.71 2.26
CA PRO A 35 -18.40 -4.46 2.07
C PRO A 35 -19.16 -4.30 3.40
N ASP A 36 -18.69 -4.98 4.44
CA ASP A 36 -19.31 -4.96 5.77
C ASP A 36 -18.70 -3.86 6.67
N GLY A 37 -17.71 -3.11 6.18
CA GLY A 37 -17.05 -2.02 6.90
C GLY A 37 -16.42 -2.46 8.22
N VAL A 38 -15.89 -3.69 8.26
CA VAL A 38 -15.29 -4.29 9.46
C VAL A 38 -14.06 -3.49 9.93
N TYR A 39 -13.34 -2.85 9.02
CA TYR A 39 -12.08 -2.16 9.29
C TYR A 39 -12.14 -0.65 8.97
N PRO A 40 -12.87 0.15 9.77
CA PRO A 40 -13.05 1.59 9.51
C PRO A 40 -11.82 2.44 9.84
N MET A 41 -10.89 1.91 10.64
CA MET A 41 -9.65 2.61 11.04
C MET A 41 -8.58 1.62 11.47
N GLY A 42 -7.32 2.03 11.39
CA GLY A 42 -6.18 1.20 11.77
C GLY A 42 -4.86 1.97 11.79
N ARG A 43 -3.76 1.22 11.95
CA ARG A 43 -2.39 1.75 11.84
C ARG A 43 -1.74 1.22 10.58
N ILE A 44 -0.83 2.01 10.01
CA ILE A 44 0.02 1.58 8.90
C ILE A 44 1.14 0.69 9.45
N GLY A 45 1.31 -0.48 8.85
CA GLY A 45 2.35 -1.46 9.20
C GLY A 45 3.19 -1.84 7.99
N LEU A 46 4.50 -2.01 8.21
CA LEU A 46 5.44 -2.54 7.24
C LEU A 46 5.92 -3.89 7.73
N ARG A 47 5.72 -4.93 6.91
CA ARG A 47 6.14 -6.30 7.22
C ARG A 47 7.18 -6.75 6.21
N ALA A 48 8.30 -7.28 6.72
CA ALA A 48 9.25 -8.06 5.96
C ALA A 48 9.25 -9.48 6.54
N ASP A 49 9.19 -10.48 5.68
CA ASP A 49 9.22 -11.89 6.07
C ASP A 49 10.42 -12.54 5.40
N HIS A 50 11.16 -13.38 6.14
CA HIS A 50 12.38 -14.10 5.72
C HIS A 50 13.59 -13.26 5.24
N ASP A 51 13.43 -11.97 4.92
CA ASP A 51 14.49 -11.05 4.49
C ASP A 51 14.23 -9.62 5.01
N SER A 52 15.10 -8.68 4.64
CA SER A 52 15.06 -7.27 4.98
C SER A 52 14.47 -6.42 3.86
N ILE A 53 13.79 -5.34 4.23
CA ILE A 53 13.34 -4.30 3.30
C ILE A 53 14.03 -2.98 3.65
N LYS A 54 14.36 -2.19 2.63
CA LYS A 54 14.74 -0.79 2.79
C LYS A 54 13.59 0.08 2.32
N VAL A 55 13.05 0.88 3.22
CA VAL A 55 11.91 1.76 2.95
C VAL A 55 12.39 3.20 2.98
N TYR A 56 11.98 3.97 1.98
CA TYR A 56 12.40 5.35 1.78
C TYR A 56 11.17 6.23 1.57
N SER A 57 11.25 7.50 1.98
CA SER A 57 10.25 8.52 1.67
C SER A 57 8.81 8.11 2.02
N VAL A 58 8.60 7.62 3.25
CA VAL A 58 7.26 7.30 3.75
C VAL A 58 6.52 8.60 4.06
N THR A 59 5.44 8.84 3.32
CA THR A 59 4.56 10.00 3.51
C THR A 59 3.14 9.50 3.70
N VAL A 60 2.43 10.11 4.65
CA VAL A 60 1.00 9.88 4.88
C VAL A 60 0.30 11.23 4.75
N THR A 61 -0.70 11.29 3.89
CA THR A 61 -1.53 12.47 3.67
C THR A 61 -2.99 12.09 3.85
N GLU A 62 -3.76 13.01 4.42
CA GLU A 62 -5.21 12.92 4.36
C GLU A 62 -5.65 13.07 2.89
N LEU A 63 -6.60 12.25 2.47
CA LEU A 63 -7.20 12.33 1.15
C LEU A 63 -8.47 13.17 1.26
N GLU A 64 -8.52 14.29 0.55
CA GLU A 64 -9.74 15.08 0.33
C GLU A 64 -10.82 14.24 -0.36
#